data_AF-A0A3R7V0T9-F1
#
_entry.id   AF-A0A3R7V0T9-F1
#
_cell.length_a   1.000
_cell.length_b   1.000
_cell.length_c   1.000
_cell.angle_alpha   90.00
_cell.angle_beta   90.00
_cell.angle_gamma   90.00
#
_symmetry.space_group_name_H-M   'P 1'
#
loop_
_entity.id
_entity.type
_entity.pdbx_description
1 polymer ?
#
loop_
_entity_poly.entity_id
_entity_poly.type
_entity_poly.pdbx_seq_one_letter_code
_entity_poly.pdbx_strand_id
1 'polypeptide(L)'
;MRIILYFLIYMFFTNYLFAPARMHSNTIIYPTGHKYETKQKYELCRLKKELRRPTEIKCFYSRQDKHGSELIITNDQPTFSCLKEISCKRE
;
A
#
# COMPACT_ATOMS: atom_id res chain seq x y z
N MET A 1 -29.16 -30.29 -42.15
CA MET A 1 -28.89 -30.76 -40.77
C MET A 1 -27.40 -31.01 -40.47
N ARG A 2 -26.65 -31.76 -41.29
CA ARG A 2 -25.23 -32.07 -41.01
C ARG A 2 -24.29 -30.84 -40.92
N ILE A 3 -24.47 -29.85 -41.79
CA ILE A 3 -23.64 -28.62 -41.79
C ILE A 3 -23.83 -27.79 -40.52
N ILE A 4 -25.08 -27.70 -40.03
CA ILE A 4 -25.41 -26.98 -38.79
C ILE A 4 -24.78 -27.69 -37.59
N LEU A 5 -24.77 -29.02 -37.57
CA LEU A 5 -24.11 -29.81 -36.53
C LEU A 5 -22.60 -29.53 -36.47
N TYR A 6 -21.92 -29.49 -37.63
CA TYR A 6 -20.50 -29.16 -37.69
C TYR A 6 -20.20 -27.73 -37.23
N PHE A 7 -21.07 -26.79 -37.55
CA PHE A 7 -20.93 -25.40 -37.11
C PHE A 7 -21.07 -25.26 -35.59
N LEU A 8 -22.03 -25.97 -34.98
CA LEU A 8 -22.22 -25.97 -33.52
C LEU A 8 -21.03 -26.60 -32.79
N ILE A 9 -20.50 -27.70 -33.33
CA ILE A 9 -19.30 -28.36 -32.78
C ILE A 9 -18.10 -27.41 -32.85
N TYR A 10 -17.90 -26.74 -34.00
CA TYR A 10 -16.80 -25.79 -34.19
C TYR A 10 -16.84 -24.63 -33.18
N MET A 11 -18.03 -24.05 -32.95
CA MET A 11 -18.22 -22.96 -31.98
C MET A 11 -17.98 -23.41 -30.53
N PHE A 12 -18.25 -24.66 -30.19
CA PHE A 12 -18.01 -25.18 -28.84
C PHE A 12 -16.51 -25.33 -28.54
N PHE A 13 -15.73 -25.78 -29.53
CA PHE A 13 -14.28 -26.00 -29.37
C PHE A 13 -13.48 -24.69 -29.29
N THR A 14 -13.85 -23.65 -30.06
CA THR A 14 -13.12 -22.38 -30.05
C THR A 14 -13.23 -21.62 -28.72
N ASN A 15 -14.35 -21.77 -28.00
CA ASN A 15 -14.52 -21.18 -26.67
C ASN A 15 -13.64 -21.83 -25.59
N TYR A 16 -13.28 -23.11 -25.74
CA TYR A 16 -12.43 -23.80 -24.77
C TYR A 16 -10.95 -23.38 -24.87
N LEU A 17 -10.50 -22.99 -26.07
CA LEU A 17 -9.14 -22.45 -26.27
C LEU A 17 -8.98 -21.02 -25.75
N PHE A 18 -10.08 -20.27 -25.61
CA PHE A 18 -10.11 -18.92 -25.03
C PHE A 18 -10.33 -18.93 -23.52
N ALA A 19 -9.59 -19.78 -22.79
CA ALA A 19 -9.48 -19.61 -21.36
C ALA A 19 -8.50 -18.46 -21.07
N PRO A 20 -8.93 -17.33 -20.46
CA PRO A 20 -8.00 -16.29 -20.06
C PRO A 20 -7.03 -16.92 -19.05
N ALA A 21 -5.73 -16.85 -19.34
CA ALA A 21 -4.69 -17.26 -18.42
C ALA A 21 -4.88 -16.44 -17.13
N ARG A 22 -5.45 -17.08 -16.09
CA ARG A 22 -5.61 -16.43 -14.79
C ARG A 22 -4.22 -16.27 -14.22
N MET A 23 -3.69 -15.06 -14.31
CA MET A 23 -2.40 -14.71 -13.72
C MET A 23 -2.50 -14.98 -12.22
N HIS A 24 -1.74 -15.96 -11.74
CA HIS A 24 -1.60 -16.22 -10.32
C HIS A 24 -0.99 -14.96 -9.69
N SER A 25 -1.64 -14.37 -8.69
CA SER A 25 -1.07 -13.22 -7.99
C SER A 25 0.10 -13.73 -7.16
N ASN A 26 1.30 -13.65 -7.73
CA ASN A 26 2.53 -13.92 -7.00
C ASN A 26 2.59 -12.96 -5.82
N THR A 27 2.24 -13.44 -4.63
CA THR A 27 2.54 -12.71 -3.41
C THR A 27 4.06 -12.75 -3.30
N ILE A 28 4.70 -11.58 -3.28
CA ILE A 28 6.15 -11.50 -3.15
C ILE A 28 6.51 -12.00 -1.75
N ILE A 29 6.96 -13.25 -1.66
CA ILE A 29 7.43 -13.85 -0.40
C ILE A 29 8.90 -13.47 -0.26
N TYR A 30 9.18 -12.52 0.63
CA TYR A 30 10.54 -12.21 1.02
C TYR A 30 11.07 -13.30 1.98
N PRO A 31 12.39 -13.57 2.00
CA PRO A 31 12.99 -14.68 2.76
C PRO A 31 12.84 -14.58 4.28
N THR A 32 12.25 -13.50 4.81
CA THR A 32 11.93 -13.31 6.23
C THR A 32 10.59 -13.91 6.65
N GLY A 33 9.85 -14.59 5.75
CA GLY A 33 8.63 -15.33 6.08
C GLY A 33 7.40 -14.48 6.43
N HIS A 34 7.55 -13.15 6.53
CA HIS A 34 6.43 -12.25 6.80
C HIS A 34 5.73 -11.89 5.49
N LYS A 35 4.62 -12.58 5.23
CA LYS A 35 3.63 -12.22 4.22
C LYS A 35 2.96 -10.91 4.67
N TYR A 36 3.50 -9.76 4.26
CA TYR A 36 2.86 -8.47 4.51
C TYR A 36 1.63 -8.32 3.59
N GLU A 37 0.54 -9.04 3.90
CA GLU A 37 -0.75 -8.92 3.22
C GLU A 37 -1.54 -7.67 3.65
N THR A 38 -1.13 -6.99 4.71
CA THR A 38 -1.79 -5.78 5.16
C THR A 38 -1.23 -4.56 4.42
N LYS A 39 -2.04 -3.98 3.52
CA LYS A 39 -1.81 -2.62 3.01
C LYS A 39 -1.64 -1.70 4.22
N GLN A 40 -0.42 -1.27 4.51
CA GLN A 40 -0.14 -0.33 5.58
C GLN A 40 -0.93 0.94 5.29
N LYS A 41 -1.86 1.29 6.18
CA LYS A 41 -2.65 2.52 6.03
C LYS A 41 -1.76 3.67 6.48
N TYR A 42 -1.48 4.60 5.58
CA TYR A 42 -0.75 5.82 5.90
C TYR A 42 -1.72 6.99 5.98
N GLU A 43 -1.42 7.93 6.87
CA GLU A 43 -2.17 9.17 7.06
C GLU A 43 -1.23 10.37 7.02
N LEU A 44 -1.76 11.55 6.69
CA LEU A 44 -0.99 12.79 6.69
C LEU A 44 -0.85 13.31 8.12
N CYS A 45 0.39 13.51 8.55
CA CYS A 45 0.72 14.24 9.78
C CYS A 45 1.30 15.59 9.44
N ARG A 46 0.95 16.60 10.25
CA ARG A 46 1.40 17.98 10.06
C ARG A 46 2.45 18.34 11.10
N LEU A 47 3.41 19.17 10.71
CA LEU A 47 4.43 19.66 11.64
C LEU A 47 3.78 20.55 12.70
N LYS A 48 3.98 20.20 13.97
CA LYS A 48 3.50 20.97 15.13
C LYS A 48 4.61 21.80 15.75
N LYS A 49 5.79 21.20 15.93
CA LYS A 49 6.92 21.84 16.60
C LYS A 49 8.23 21.36 16.02
N GLU A 50 9.16 22.30 15.91
CA GLU A 50 10.55 22.03 15.56
C GLU A 50 11.43 22.45 16.75
N LEU A 51 12.33 21.56 17.16
CA LEU A 51 13.33 21.84 18.18
C LEU A 51 14.71 21.72 17.54
N ARG A 52 15.38 22.86 17.36
CA ARG A 52 16.75 22.92 16.87
C ARG A 52 17.71 22.99 18.03
N ARG A 53 18.55 21.97 18.18
CA ARG A 53 19.74 21.98 19.05
C ARG A 53 20.99 22.00 18.17
N PRO A 54 22.15 22.42 18.69
CA PRO A 54 23.40 22.47 17.92
C PRO A 54 23.79 21.12 17.32
N THR A 55 23.37 20.01 17.95
CA THR A 55 23.71 18.64 17.57
C THR A 55 22.57 17.87 16.90
N GLU A 56 21.32 18.31 17.04
CA GLU A 56 20.14 17.54 16.63
C GLU A 56 18.98 18.47 16.23
N ILE A 57 18.27 18.10 15.17
CA ILE A 57 16.99 18.68 14.80
C ILE A 57 15.91 17.66 15.13
N LYS A 58 14.95 18.02 15.99
CA LYS A 58 13.79 17.17 16.33
C LYS A 58 12.52 17.76 15.76
N CYS A 59 11.82 16.98 14.95
CA CYS A 59 10.57 17.36 14.32
C CYS A 59 9.40 16.62 15.00
N PHE A 60 8.47 17.37 15.56
CA PHE A 60 7.25 16.86 16.16
C PHE A 60 6.09 17.06 15.19
N TYR A 61 5.55 15.96 14.70
CA TYR A 61 4.36 15.95 13.87
C TYR A 61 3.14 15.59 14.70
N SER A 62 1.98 16.13 14.36
CA SER A 62 0.72 15.72 14.98
C SER A 62 -0.31 15.26 13.97
N ARG A 63 -1.17 14.36 14.45
CA ARG A 63 -2.40 13.94 13.78
C ARG A 63 -3.54 13.85 14.80
N GLN A 64 -4.76 13.91 14.31
CA GLN A 64 -5.94 13.60 15.10
C GLN A 64 -6.26 12.11 14.95
N ASP A 65 -6.50 11.43 16.07
CA ASP A 65 -7.03 10.08 16.06
C ASP A 65 -8.54 10.08 15.76
N LYS A 66 -9.13 8.90 15.53
CA LYS A 66 -10.58 8.72 15.30
C LYS A 66 -11.45 9.31 16.42
N HIS A 67 -10.90 9.39 17.63
CA HIS A 67 -11.57 9.91 18.81
C HIS A 67 -11.29 11.41 19.06
N GLY A 68 -10.59 12.08 18.15
CA GLY A 68 -10.24 13.50 18.25
C GLY A 68 -9.05 13.81 19.17
N SER A 69 -8.43 12.78 19.76
CA SER A 69 -7.20 12.92 20.53
C SER A 69 -6.02 13.26 19.62
N GLU A 70 -5.16 14.17 20.08
CA GLU A 70 -3.96 14.56 19.33
C GLU A 70 -2.83 13.58 19.63
N LEU A 71 -2.33 12.90 18.59
CA LEU A 71 -1.17 12.01 18.67
C LEU A 71 0.06 12.75 18.15
N ILE A 72 1.13 12.77 18.93
CA ILE A 72 2.41 13.39 18.59
C ILE A 72 3.38 12.30 18.15
N ILE A 73 3.96 12.46 16.97
CA ILE A 73 4.91 11.54 16.34
C ILE A 73 6.23 12.27 16.17
N THR A 74 7.31 11.71 16.69
CA THR A 74 8.67 12.24 16.52
C THR A 74 9.35 11.56 15.34
N ASN A 75 9.92 12.35 14.44
CA ASN A 75 10.91 11.84 13.49
C ASN A 75 12.28 12.23 14.02
N ASP A 76 12.98 11.26 14.60
CA ASP A 76 14.31 11.44 15.18
C ASP A 76 15.45 11.30 14.14
N GLN A 77 15.16 11.38 12.83
CA GLN A 77 16.21 11.38 11.82
C GLN A 77 17.02 12.68 11.86
N PRO A 78 18.33 12.62 12.21
CA PRO A 78 19.13 13.81 12.49
C PRO A 78 19.56 14.60 11.25
N THR A 79 19.34 14.07 10.04
CA THR A 79 19.96 14.56 8.80
C THR A 79 19.02 15.32 7.85
N PHE A 80 17.73 15.42 8.14
CA PHE A 80 16.76 16.06 7.25
C PHE A 80 16.02 17.23 7.92
N SER A 81 15.86 18.33 7.17
CA SER A 81 15.01 19.46 7.58
C SER A 81 13.58 18.99 7.84
N CYS A 82 12.90 19.57 8.84
CA CYS A 82 11.51 19.25 9.11
C CYS A 82 10.64 19.59 7.89
N LEU A 83 9.90 18.59 7.40
CA LEU A 83 8.91 18.77 6.35
C LEU A 83 7.65 19.36 6.97
N LYS A 84 6.87 20.09 6.17
CA LYS A 84 5.58 20.63 6.63
C LYS A 84 4.57 19.52 6.91
N GLU A 85 4.62 18.45 6.11
CA GLU A 85 3.73 17.29 6.20
C GLU A 85 4.49 16.00 5.90
N ILE A 86 4.13 14.90 6.57
CA ILE A 86 4.70 13.56 6.34
C ILE A 86 3.61 12.49 6.34
N SER A 87 3.88 11.35 5.68
CA SER A 87 3.04 10.17 5.77
C SER A 87 3.40 9.34 7.01
N CYS A 88 2.52 9.33 8.01
CA CYS A 88 2.66 8.51 9.20
C CYS A 88 1.92 7.19 9.04
N LYS A 89 2.46 6.12 9.63
CA LYS A 89 1.79 4.84 9.71
C LYS A 89 0.58 4.93 10.65
N ARG A 90 -0.55 4.35 10.23
CA ARG A 90 -1.72 4.11 11.07
C ARG A 90 -1.60 2.70 11.66
N GLU A 91 -1.46 2.65 12.99
CA GLU A 91 -1.54 1.42 13.77
C GLU A 91 -2.99 0.91 13.86
#